data_AF-A0A1Y4E1J4-F1
#
_entry.id   AF-A0A1Y4E1J4-F1
#
_cell.length_a   1.000
_cell.length_b   1.000
_cell.length_c   1.000
_cell.angle_alpha   90.00
_cell.angle_beta   90.00
_cell.angle_gamma   90.00
#
_symmetry.space_group_name_H-M   'P 1'
#
loop_
_entity.id
_entity.type
_entity.pdbx_description
1 polymer ?
#
loop_
_entity_poly.entity_id
_entity_poly.type
_entity_poly.pdbx_seq_one_letter_code
_entity_poly.pdbx_strand_id
1 'polypeptide(L)'
;MPGENANARACAPRPYGVLGRTLGHSYTPAIYRELAGLDYVRFEREPACVEAFLRGDEWEGVNVTIPYKKAAAKIVDELSPIARRLGNVNTVTRLADGRLRGDNTDYYGFKMLVEALGLDLAGKRALVFGGHGGAGSTCMVVLGDLKMEPVAVCRTPESAEDAGAASAYPSATYDELDAYRDAALVVNATPMGMYPNCPASVWPLDAFPALEAVVDIVYNPARTGLMMEAERRGIPAIGGLLMLVAQAAAAVERYTGEVVSLERIRAVTAALDAAEENIALIGMPGAGKTRVGAELARLLGRPHVDIDAELERALGTSCADYITAHGEDAFRIEETAVLGRVAARSALVISCGGGVVARPENYGLLHQNARIVMLDRPLDELSSKGRPVTQRDGIAALAERRLPLYRAWADAVVASCATPAATAQSVRDALSDI
;
A
#
# COMPACT_ATOMS: atom_id res chain seq x y z
N MET A 1 44.00 13.48 44.28
CA MET A 1 43.60 12.39 43.37
C MET A 1 43.41 11.13 44.19
N PRO A 2 42.41 10.27 43.91
CA PRO A 2 41.32 10.35 42.93
C PRO A 2 39.97 10.65 43.65
N GLY A 3 38.91 11.18 43.05
CA GLY A 3 38.42 11.00 41.69
C GLY A 3 37.31 9.95 41.67
N GLU A 4 36.24 10.14 42.45
CA GLU A 4 35.02 9.34 42.32
C GLU A 4 34.29 9.80 41.05
N ASN A 5 34.63 9.15 39.94
CA ASN A 5 33.76 9.11 38.76
C ASN A 5 32.44 8.48 39.19
N ALA A 6 31.46 9.33 39.47
CA ALA A 6 30.07 8.93 39.53
C ALA A 6 29.72 8.31 38.17
N ASN A 7 29.58 6.98 38.20
CA ASN A 7 28.99 6.13 37.18
C ASN A 7 27.90 6.90 36.41
N ALA A 8 28.24 7.41 35.23
CA ALA A 8 27.27 7.58 34.17
C ALA A 8 26.78 6.16 33.86
N ARG A 9 25.68 5.75 34.51
CA ARG A 9 24.94 4.57 34.06
C ARG A 9 24.62 4.84 32.60
N ALA A 10 25.30 4.16 31.69
CA ALA A 10 24.84 4.04 30.32
C ALA A 10 23.49 3.32 30.42
N CYS A 11 22.41 4.10 30.55
CA CYS A 11 21.08 3.60 30.28
C CYS A 11 21.15 2.99 28.89
N ALA A 12 20.53 1.82 28.72
CA ALA A 12 20.31 1.28 27.39
C ALA A 12 19.71 2.41 26.51
N PRO A 13 20.15 2.55 25.25
CA PRO A 13 19.63 3.59 24.39
C PRO A 13 18.11 3.47 24.32
N ARG A 14 17.41 4.59 24.52
CA ARG A 14 15.95 4.63 24.46
C ARG A 14 15.53 4.31 23.02
N PRO A 15 14.43 3.56 22.81
CA PRO A 15 13.98 3.25 21.46
C PRO A 15 13.37 4.48 20.78
N TYR A 16 13.34 4.43 19.45
CA TYR A 16 12.45 5.28 18.67
C TYR A 16 11.07 4.63 18.58
N GLY A 17 10.05 5.36 18.16
CA GLY A 17 8.77 4.68 17.95
C GLY A 17 7.64 5.56 17.47
N VAL A 18 6.44 5.00 17.44
CA VAL A 18 5.20 5.69 17.11
C VAL A 18 4.22 5.66 18.28
N LEU A 19 3.72 6.82 18.65
CA LEU A 19 2.65 7.03 19.61
C LEU A 19 1.30 7.05 18.90
N GLY A 20 0.38 6.20 19.36
CA GLY A 20 -1.00 6.15 18.90
C GLY A 20 -1.92 5.54 19.94
N ARG A 21 -3.22 5.49 19.65
CA ARG A 21 -4.19 4.84 20.55
C ARG A 21 -4.25 3.33 20.33
N THR A 22 -4.34 2.93 19.06
CA THR A 22 -4.36 1.54 18.62
C THR A 22 -3.50 1.44 17.37
N LEU A 23 -2.50 0.57 17.40
CA LEU A 23 -1.44 0.47 16.41
C LEU A 23 -1.35 -0.97 15.90
N GLY A 24 -1.92 -1.19 14.70
CA GLY A 24 -1.85 -2.47 14.00
C GLY A 24 -0.46 -2.81 13.45
N HIS A 25 -0.40 -3.87 12.64
CA HIS A 25 0.79 -4.16 11.85
C HIS A 25 1.09 -2.98 10.92
N SER A 26 2.36 -2.60 10.84
CA SER A 26 2.84 -1.49 10.01
C SER A 26 4.22 -1.82 9.45
N TYR A 27 4.51 -1.31 8.26
CA TYR A 27 5.83 -1.35 7.62
C TYR A 27 6.85 -0.43 8.31
N THR A 28 6.38 0.50 9.15
CA THR A 28 7.23 1.53 9.78
C THR A 28 8.48 0.97 10.47
N PRO A 29 8.43 -0.08 11.33
CA PRO A 29 9.65 -0.58 11.97
C PRO A 29 10.70 -1.09 10.97
N ALA A 30 10.28 -1.73 9.88
CA ALA A 30 11.19 -2.17 8.82
C ALA A 30 11.81 -0.96 8.11
N ILE A 31 11.02 0.07 7.81
CA ILE A 31 11.49 1.31 7.19
C ILE A 31 12.59 1.97 8.02
N TYR A 32 12.40 2.16 9.32
CA TYR A 32 13.39 2.84 10.18
C TYR A 32 14.69 2.03 10.32
N ARG A 33 14.58 0.71 10.38
CA ARG A 33 15.74 -0.19 10.38
C ARG A 33 16.50 -0.12 9.06
N GLU A 34 15.81 -0.14 7.92
CA GLU A 34 16.45 -0.04 6.61
C GLU A 34 17.03 1.35 6.36
N LEU A 35 16.39 2.43 6.83
CA LEU A 35 16.89 3.79 6.60
C LEU A 35 18.12 4.11 7.45
N ALA A 36 18.12 3.75 8.73
CA ALA A 36 19.12 4.21 9.69
C ALA A 36 19.48 3.21 10.80
N GLY A 37 19.06 1.94 10.69
CA GLY A 37 19.35 0.92 11.71
C GLY A 37 18.67 1.20 13.06
N LEU A 38 17.63 2.03 13.09
CA LEU A 38 16.97 2.44 14.32
C LEU A 38 16.00 1.36 14.81
N ASP A 39 16.07 1.03 16.10
CA ASP A 39 15.04 0.23 16.76
C ASP A 39 13.79 1.09 16.96
N TYR A 40 12.65 0.60 16.47
CA TYR A 40 11.43 1.37 16.33
C TYR A 40 10.23 0.58 16.86
N VAL A 41 9.69 1.03 17.99
CA VAL A 41 8.62 0.34 18.72
C VAL A 41 7.29 1.08 18.67
N ARG A 42 6.23 0.44 19.15
CA ARG A 42 4.89 1.01 19.22
C ARG A 42 4.57 1.41 20.66
N PHE A 43 4.06 2.62 20.83
CA PHE A 43 3.60 3.15 22.10
C PHE A 43 2.10 3.39 22.03
N GLU A 44 1.32 2.43 22.53
CA GLU A 44 -0.12 2.59 22.70
C GLU A 44 -0.41 3.29 24.03
N ARG A 45 -1.09 4.43 23.96
CA ARG A 45 -1.47 5.22 25.14
C ARG A 45 -2.91 5.68 25.00
N GLU A 46 -3.66 5.70 26.10
CA GLU A 46 -4.95 6.38 26.16
C GLU A 46 -4.76 7.91 26.19
N PRO A 47 -5.76 8.71 25.75
CA PRO A 47 -5.62 10.15 25.59
C PRO A 47 -5.09 10.88 26.83
N ALA A 48 -5.50 10.46 28.03
CA ALA A 48 -5.08 11.05 29.30
C ALA A 48 -3.58 10.87 29.60
N CYS A 49 -2.92 9.89 29.00
CA CYS A 49 -1.51 9.57 29.24
C CYS A 49 -0.56 10.23 28.23
N VAL A 50 -1.08 10.88 27.18
CA VAL A 50 -0.28 11.40 26.06
C VAL A 50 0.72 12.46 26.50
N GLU A 51 0.29 13.43 27.32
CA GLU A 51 1.19 14.49 27.78
C GLU A 51 2.29 13.94 28.69
N ALA A 52 1.93 13.10 29.65
CA ALA A 52 2.90 12.45 30.54
C ALA A 52 3.92 11.62 29.74
N PHE A 53 3.46 10.88 28.73
CA PHE A 53 4.33 10.10 27.84
C PHE A 53 5.29 10.99 27.03
N LEU A 54 4.80 12.06 26.41
CA LEU A 54 5.64 12.97 25.63
C LEU A 54 6.67 13.69 26.51
N ARG A 55 6.31 14.06 27.75
CA ARG A 55 7.27 14.68 28.68
C ARG A 55 8.20 13.68 29.38
N GLY A 56 7.87 12.38 29.34
CA GLY A 56 8.64 11.30 29.94
C GLY A 56 9.94 10.98 29.19
N ASP A 57 10.62 9.93 29.64
CA ASP A 57 11.93 9.48 29.17
C ASP A 57 11.91 8.08 28.50
N GLU A 58 10.73 7.59 28.10
CA GLU A 58 10.55 6.26 27.49
C GLU A 58 11.12 6.12 26.07
N TRP A 59 11.46 7.23 25.40
CA TRP A 59 11.78 7.27 23.97
C TRP A 59 12.89 8.28 23.64
N GLU A 60 13.60 8.04 22.54
CA GLU A 60 14.64 8.94 22.00
C GLU A 60 14.07 9.93 20.97
N GLY A 61 13.27 9.43 20.03
CA GLY A 61 12.44 10.21 19.11
C GLY A 61 11.14 9.48 18.82
N VAL A 62 10.04 10.21 18.67
CA VAL A 62 8.72 9.58 18.53
C VAL A 62 7.90 10.21 17.41
N ASN A 63 7.28 9.39 16.57
CA ASN A 63 6.22 9.83 15.68
C ASN A 63 4.89 9.83 16.42
N VAL A 64 3.96 10.65 15.96
CA VAL A 64 2.63 10.75 16.52
C VAL A 64 1.63 10.48 15.40
N THR A 65 0.74 9.53 15.61
CA THR A 65 -0.35 9.22 14.67
C THR A 65 -1.72 9.54 15.25
N ILE A 66 -2.77 9.24 14.50
CA ILE A 66 -4.16 9.44 14.92
C ILE A 66 -4.40 8.74 16.27
N PRO A 67 -5.13 9.38 17.20
CA PRO A 67 -5.80 10.68 17.10
C PRO A 67 -4.99 11.86 17.67
N TYR A 68 -3.69 11.70 17.92
CA TYR A 68 -2.93 12.59 18.81
C TYR A 68 -2.18 13.74 18.13
N LYS A 69 -2.16 13.83 16.79
CA LYS A 69 -1.37 14.86 16.08
C LYS A 69 -1.69 16.31 16.49
N LYS A 70 -2.98 16.65 16.66
CA LYS A 70 -3.41 17.99 17.14
C LYS A 70 -3.10 18.21 18.62
N ALA A 71 -3.21 17.17 19.45
CA ALA A 71 -2.90 17.24 20.89
C ALA A 71 -1.40 17.42 21.14
N ALA A 72 -0.56 16.66 20.42
CA ALA A 72 0.89 16.76 20.50
C ALA A 72 1.38 18.18 20.15
N ALA A 73 0.77 18.83 19.15
CA ALA A 73 1.11 20.21 18.79
C ALA A 73 0.86 21.23 19.92
N LYS A 74 -0.03 20.94 20.87
CA LYS A 74 -0.29 21.78 22.06
C LYS A 74 0.65 21.47 23.23
N ILE A 75 1.29 20.29 23.23
CA ILE A 75 2.14 19.80 24.32
C ILE A 75 3.61 20.17 24.11
N VAL A 76 4.09 20.11 22.87
CA VAL A 76 5.49 20.44 22.54
C VAL A 76 5.82 21.90 22.84
N ASP A 77 7.08 22.17 23.17
CA ASP A 77 7.55 23.50 23.56
C ASP A 77 7.90 24.38 22.35
N GLU A 78 8.25 23.76 21.22
CA GLU A 78 8.59 24.43 19.98
C GLU A 78 7.94 23.73 18.77
N LEU A 79 7.39 24.51 17.83
CA LEU A 79 6.87 24.00 16.56
C LEU A 79 7.75 24.46 15.40
N SER A 80 8.04 23.54 14.48
CA SER A 80 8.60 23.90 13.17
C SER A 80 7.66 24.85 12.42
N PRO A 81 8.16 25.65 11.45
CA PRO A 81 7.31 26.53 10.65
C PRO A 81 6.15 25.78 9.97
N ILE A 82 6.39 24.56 9.48
CA ILE A 82 5.37 23.77 8.80
C ILE A 82 4.37 23.16 9.78
N ALA A 83 4.81 22.62 10.92
CA ALA A 83 3.91 22.09 11.95
C ALA A 83 3.00 23.19 12.52
N ARG A 84 3.54 24.42 12.69
CA ARG A 84 2.76 25.59 13.09
C ARG A 84 1.69 25.95 12.05
N ARG A 85 2.06 25.98 10.76
CA ARG A 85 1.12 26.27 9.66
C ARG A 85 0.03 25.21 9.53
N LEU A 86 0.37 23.94 9.71
CA LEU A 86 -0.58 22.83 9.66
C LEU A 86 -1.43 22.69 10.93
N GLY A 87 -0.96 23.22 12.07
CA GLY A 87 -1.62 23.09 13.36
C GLY A 87 -1.60 21.67 13.94
N ASN A 88 -0.69 20.81 13.46
CA ASN A 88 -0.56 19.43 13.93
C ASN A 88 0.90 18.93 13.82
N VAL A 89 1.24 17.92 14.61
CA VAL A 89 2.59 17.34 14.73
C VAL A 89 2.53 15.83 14.53
N ASN A 90 3.37 15.28 13.65
CA ASN A 90 3.53 13.83 13.47
C ASN A 90 4.91 13.33 13.91
N THR A 91 5.84 14.22 14.29
CA THR A 91 7.23 13.89 14.64
C THR A 91 7.66 14.77 15.81
N VAL A 92 8.08 14.17 16.91
CA VAL A 92 8.54 14.88 18.11
C VAL A 92 9.98 14.47 18.40
N THR A 93 10.80 15.48 18.64
CA THR A 93 12.24 15.35 18.92
C THR A 93 12.58 16.07 20.20
N ARG A 94 13.59 15.56 20.92
CA ARG A 94 14.11 16.23 22.11
C ARG A 94 15.32 17.07 21.73
N LEU A 95 15.27 18.35 22.05
CA LEU A 95 16.39 19.27 21.87
C LEU A 95 17.46 19.03 22.95
N ALA A 96 18.67 19.53 22.73
CA ALA A 96 19.78 19.39 23.66
C ALA A 96 19.51 20.01 25.05
N ASP A 97 18.63 21.00 25.12
CA ASP A 97 18.18 21.64 26.37
C ASP A 97 17.01 20.91 27.06
N GLY A 98 16.57 19.78 26.49
CA GLY A 98 15.47 18.96 27.01
C GLY A 98 14.08 19.35 26.51
N ARG A 99 13.94 20.51 25.83
CA ARG A 99 12.65 20.92 25.24
C ARG A 99 12.21 19.97 24.14
N LEU A 100 10.90 19.88 23.95
CA LEU A 100 10.28 19.10 22.89
C LEU A 100 10.03 19.98 21.67
N ARG A 101 10.55 19.55 20.52
CA ARG A 101 10.25 20.16 19.22
C ARG A 101 9.35 19.25 18.40
N GLY A 102 8.20 19.80 17.98
CA GLY A 102 7.27 19.16 17.06
C GLY A 102 7.51 19.57 15.61
N ASP A 103 7.48 18.60 14.71
CA ASP A 103 7.55 18.76 13.26
C ASP A 103 6.42 17.97 12.57
N ASN A 104 6.19 18.26 11.29
CA ASN A 104 5.29 17.51 10.42
C ASN A 104 6.04 17.03 9.17
N THR A 105 6.38 15.74 9.15
CA THR A 105 7.07 15.08 8.04
C THR A 105 6.11 14.53 6.98
N ASP A 106 4.79 14.52 7.23
CA ASP A 106 3.78 14.21 6.19
C ASP A 106 3.90 15.21 5.04
N TYR A 107 4.22 16.48 5.34
CA TYR A 107 4.44 17.52 4.32
C TYR A 107 5.54 17.09 3.33
N TYR A 108 6.71 16.67 3.84
CA TYR A 108 7.81 16.23 3.00
C TYR A 108 7.45 14.95 2.24
N GLY A 109 6.82 13.98 2.93
CA GLY A 109 6.41 12.73 2.31
C GLY A 109 5.44 12.91 1.14
N PHE A 110 4.41 13.73 1.31
CA PHE A 110 3.44 14.01 0.26
C PHE A 110 4.03 14.89 -0.86
N LYS A 111 4.88 15.87 -0.53
CA LYS A 111 5.59 16.68 -1.53
C LYS A 111 6.42 15.80 -2.47
N MET A 112 7.22 14.89 -1.90
CA MET A 112 8.00 13.91 -2.67
C MET A 112 7.13 13.05 -3.58
N LEU A 113 5.93 12.68 -3.13
CA LEU A 113 4.99 11.87 -3.88
C LEU A 113 4.49 12.60 -5.13
N VAL A 114 4.12 13.88 -5.00
CA VAL A 114 3.69 14.71 -6.13
C VAL A 114 4.85 15.00 -7.08
N GLU A 115 6.04 15.34 -6.55
CA GLU A 115 7.23 15.60 -7.36
C GLU A 115 7.69 14.35 -8.14
N ALA A 116 7.47 13.15 -7.59
CA ALA A 116 7.80 11.89 -8.25
C ALA A 116 6.95 11.60 -9.50
N LEU A 117 5.82 12.28 -9.69
CA LEU A 117 5.05 12.22 -10.94
C LEU A 117 5.83 12.82 -12.12
N GLY A 118 6.75 13.76 -11.86
CA GLY A 118 7.53 14.42 -12.91
C GLY A 118 6.71 15.30 -13.86
N LEU A 119 5.52 15.74 -13.43
CA LEU A 119 4.59 16.56 -14.22
C LEU A 119 4.62 18.03 -13.78
N ASP A 120 4.47 18.94 -14.73
CA ASP A 120 4.20 20.35 -14.42
C ASP A 120 2.70 20.55 -14.18
N LEU A 121 2.36 20.70 -12.91
CA LEU A 121 0.98 20.83 -12.44
C LEU A 121 0.66 22.24 -11.90
N ALA A 122 1.61 23.17 -11.95
CA ALA A 122 1.41 24.53 -11.46
C ALA A 122 0.27 25.23 -12.22
N GLY A 123 -0.59 25.95 -11.51
CA GLY A 123 -1.78 26.60 -12.03
C GLY A 123 -2.92 25.65 -12.42
N LYS A 124 -2.75 24.33 -12.25
CA LYS A 124 -3.80 23.35 -12.54
C LYS A 124 -4.57 22.97 -11.28
N ARG A 125 -5.80 22.51 -11.48
CA ARG A 125 -6.70 22.12 -10.40
C ARG A 125 -6.39 20.73 -9.87
N ALA A 126 -6.39 20.61 -8.55
CA ALA A 126 -6.32 19.33 -7.84
C ALA A 126 -7.58 19.11 -6.99
N LEU A 127 -8.18 17.93 -7.08
CA LEU A 127 -9.25 17.51 -6.19
C LEU A 127 -8.68 16.62 -5.09
N VAL A 128 -8.88 16.99 -3.83
CA VAL A 128 -8.39 16.22 -2.68
C VAL A 128 -9.56 15.63 -1.90
N PHE A 129 -9.84 14.35 -2.12
CA PHE A 129 -10.84 13.59 -1.38
C PHE A 129 -10.38 13.42 0.06
N GLY A 130 -11.19 13.93 1.00
CA GLY A 130 -10.80 13.99 2.42
C GLY A 130 -9.86 15.14 2.76
N GLY A 131 -9.87 16.23 1.97
CA GLY A 131 -8.96 17.39 2.12
C GLY A 131 -9.00 18.08 3.49
N HIS A 132 -10.05 17.92 4.28
CA HIS A 132 -10.14 18.46 5.65
C HIS A 132 -9.57 17.51 6.73
N GLY A 133 -9.25 16.27 6.37
CA GLY A 133 -8.66 15.29 7.29
C GLY A 133 -7.23 15.62 7.70
N GLY A 134 -6.67 14.86 8.65
CA GLY A 134 -5.29 15.08 9.14
C GLY A 134 -4.23 15.00 8.03
N ALA A 135 -4.30 13.99 7.18
CA ALA A 135 -3.43 13.87 6.01
C ALA A 135 -3.87 14.77 4.85
N GLY A 136 -5.20 14.86 4.60
CA GLY A 136 -5.75 15.69 3.53
C GLY A 136 -5.37 17.16 3.65
N SER A 137 -5.43 17.75 4.84
CA SER A 137 -5.06 19.15 5.06
C SER A 137 -3.58 19.42 4.78
N THR A 138 -2.72 18.42 5.02
CA THR A 138 -1.31 18.47 4.60
C THR A 138 -1.19 18.43 3.08
N CYS A 139 -1.97 17.58 2.41
CA CYS A 139 -2.00 17.52 0.94
C CYS A 139 -2.42 18.87 0.35
N MET A 140 -3.48 19.49 0.88
CA MET A 140 -3.94 20.83 0.47
C MET A 140 -2.82 21.87 0.55
N VAL A 141 -2.11 21.90 1.68
CA VAL A 141 -1.02 22.85 1.92
C VAL A 141 0.17 22.64 0.99
N VAL A 142 0.57 21.38 0.76
CA VAL A 142 1.66 21.05 -0.18
C VAL A 142 1.29 21.45 -1.60
N LEU A 143 0.08 21.12 -2.06
CA LEU A 143 -0.38 21.45 -3.42
C LEU A 143 -0.41 22.97 -3.65
N GLY A 144 -0.88 23.74 -2.67
CA GLY A 144 -0.82 25.20 -2.73
C GLY A 144 0.61 25.76 -2.79
N ASP A 145 1.55 25.15 -2.05
CA ASP A 145 2.97 25.53 -2.10
C ASP A 145 3.62 25.20 -3.45
N LEU A 146 3.20 24.09 -4.06
CA LEU A 146 3.54 23.69 -5.43
C LEU A 146 2.76 24.48 -6.51
N LYS A 147 2.05 25.55 -6.11
CA LYS A 147 1.32 26.47 -7.00
C LYS A 147 0.15 25.84 -7.77
N MET A 148 -0.38 24.72 -7.31
CA MET A 148 -1.64 24.17 -7.80
C MET A 148 -2.84 24.92 -7.19
N GLU A 149 -4.04 24.66 -7.74
CA GLU A 149 -5.32 25.12 -7.21
C GLU A 149 -6.06 23.94 -6.54
N PRO A 150 -5.74 23.59 -5.28
CA PRO A 150 -6.38 22.45 -4.63
C PRO A 150 -7.79 22.82 -4.14
N VAL A 151 -8.75 21.91 -4.32
CA VAL A 151 -10.08 21.99 -3.71
C VAL A 151 -10.36 20.73 -2.88
N ALA A 152 -10.80 20.95 -1.64
CA ALA A 152 -11.08 19.88 -0.70
C ALA A 152 -12.45 19.27 -0.98
N VAL A 153 -12.49 17.96 -1.26
CA VAL A 153 -13.74 17.23 -1.48
C VAL A 153 -14.18 16.56 -0.17
N CYS A 154 -15.39 16.89 0.31
CA CYS A 154 -15.96 16.37 1.55
C CYS A 154 -17.41 15.88 1.37
N ARG A 155 -17.92 15.11 2.34
CA ARG A 155 -19.32 14.64 2.30
C ARG A 155 -20.30 15.73 2.70
N THR A 156 -19.90 16.56 3.65
CA THR A 156 -20.67 17.67 4.19
C THR A 156 -19.73 18.85 4.41
N PRO A 157 -20.21 20.10 4.31
CA PRO A 157 -19.43 21.26 4.70
C PRO A 157 -18.88 21.08 6.12
N GLU A 158 -17.57 21.26 6.30
CA GLU A 158 -16.92 21.19 7.61
C GLU A 158 -16.78 22.59 8.21
N SER A 159 -16.73 22.65 9.54
CA SER A 159 -16.42 23.91 10.23
C SER A 159 -14.97 24.33 9.94
N ALA A 160 -14.67 25.63 10.01
CA ALA A 160 -13.31 26.13 9.81
C ALA A 160 -12.31 25.53 10.83
N GLU A 161 -12.76 25.23 12.05
CA GLU A 161 -11.94 24.61 13.08
C GLU A 161 -11.59 23.15 12.75
N ASP A 162 -12.55 22.40 12.21
CA ASP A 162 -12.35 21.01 11.81
C ASP A 162 -11.43 20.91 10.59
N ALA A 163 -11.67 21.78 9.60
CA ALA A 163 -10.90 21.91 8.37
C ALA A 163 -9.42 22.28 8.59
N GLY A 164 -9.09 22.96 9.70
CA GLY A 164 -7.72 23.36 10.01
C GLY A 164 -7.08 24.15 8.87
N ALA A 165 -5.87 23.77 8.46
CA ALA A 165 -5.15 24.45 7.37
C ALA A 165 -5.85 24.35 6.00
N ALA A 166 -6.77 23.39 5.82
CA ALA A 166 -7.54 23.28 4.58
C ALA A 166 -8.60 24.38 4.43
N SER A 167 -8.98 25.07 5.52
CA SER A 167 -9.94 26.20 5.49
C SER A 167 -9.49 27.39 4.64
N ALA A 168 -8.19 27.45 4.28
CA ALA A 168 -7.64 28.44 3.38
C ALA A 168 -7.93 28.17 1.89
N TYR A 169 -8.54 27.04 1.57
CA TYR A 169 -8.78 26.58 0.19
C TYR A 169 -10.28 26.39 -0.07
N PRO A 170 -10.72 26.43 -1.35
CA PRO A 170 -12.09 26.10 -1.71
C PRO A 170 -12.43 24.65 -1.33
N SER A 171 -13.70 24.41 -1.04
CA SER A 171 -14.23 23.08 -0.78
C SER A 171 -15.43 22.79 -1.67
N ALA A 172 -15.67 21.50 -1.90
CA ALA A 172 -16.78 20.99 -2.68
C ALA A 172 -17.33 19.72 -2.04
N THR A 173 -18.64 19.54 -2.16
CA THR A 173 -19.30 18.27 -1.88
C THR A 173 -19.22 17.34 -3.08
N TYR A 174 -19.50 16.05 -2.88
CA TYR A 174 -19.53 15.07 -3.97
C TYR A 174 -20.56 15.43 -5.07
N ASP A 175 -21.66 16.10 -4.70
CA ASP A 175 -22.70 16.51 -5.65
C ASP A 175 -22.27 17.71 -6.53
N GLU A 176 -21.18 18.39 -6.17
CA GLU A 176 -20.67 19.58 -6.88
C GLU A 176 -19.50 19.24 -7.82
N LEU A 177 -19.11 17.96 -7.93
CA LEU A 177 -17.93 17.53 -8.71
C LEU A 177 -18.06 17.76 -10.21
N ASP A 178 -19.28 17.92 -10.74
CA ASP A 178 -19.51 18.30 -12.13
C ASP A 178 -18.94 19.68 -12.49
N ALA A 179 -18.71 20.56 -11.51
CA ALA A 179 -18.06 21.86 -11.71
C ALA A 179 -16.53 21.75 -11.87
N TYR A 180 -15.95 20.58 -11.59
CA TYR A 180 -14.50 20.37 -11.49
C TYR A 180 -13.97 19.31 -12.46
N ARG A 181 -14.64 19.16 -13.61
CA ARG A 181 -14.26 18.21 -14.68
C ARG A 181 -12.90 18.51 -15.32
N ASP A 182 -12.39 19.71 -15.12
CA ASP A 182 -11.07 20.18 -15.56
C ASP A 182 -9.94 19.87 -14.57
N ALA A 183 -10.20 19.12 -13.50
CA ALA A 183 -9.17 18.67 -12.57
C ALA A 183 -8.06 17.89 -13.29
N ALA A 184 -6.81 18.33 -13.10
CA ALA A 184 -5.62 17.68 -13.65
C ALA A 184 -5.01 16.66 -12.67
N LEU A 185 -5.31 16.78 -11.38
CA LEU A 185 -4.85 15.86 -10.34
C LEU A 185 -6.01 15.44 -9.44
N VAL A 186 -6.12 14.13 -9.18
CA VAL A 186 -6.98 13.59 -8.13
C VAL A 186 -6.11 13.01 -7.03
N VAL A 187 -6.38 13.41 -5.79
CA VAL A 187 -5.71 12.92 -4.58
C VAL A 187 -6.72 12.21 -3.69
N ASN A 188 -6.51 10.92 -3.40
CA ASN A 188 -7.22 10.23 -2.33
C ASN A 188 -6.46 10.40 -1.02
N ALA A 189 -7.03 11.17 -0.10
CA ALA A 189 -6.58 11.29 1.29
C ALA A 189 -7.57 10.66 2.28
N THR A 190 -8.46 9.79 1.79
CA THR A 190 -9.44 9.04 2.60
C THR A 190 -8.96 7.60 2.84
N PRO A 191 -9.56 6.86 3.79
CA PRO A 191 -9.34 5.43 3.92
C PRO A 191 -9.99 4.56 2.82
N MET A 192 -10.73 5.13 1.87
CA MET A 192 -11.38 4.36 0.80
C MET A 192 -10.32 3.68 -0.07
N GLY A 193 -10.56 2.41 -0.40
CA GLY A 193 -9.58 1.57 -1.11
C GLY A 193 -8.62 0.81 -0.18
N MET A 194 -8.65 1.04 1.13
CA MET A 194 -7.94 0.21 2.11
C MET A 194 -8.77 -1.03 2.49
N TYR A 195 -8.13 -2.13 2.89
CA TYR A 195 -8.82 -3.30 3.44
C TYR A 195 -9.68 -2.92 4.67
N PRO A 196 -10.88 -3.51 4.83
CA PRO A 196 -11.46 -4.60 4.02
C PRO A 196 -12.22 -4.13 2.76
N ASN A 197 -12.36 -2.83 2.52
CA ASN A 197 -13.19 -2.26 1.46
C ASN A 197 -12.38 -2.10 0.16
N CYS A 198 -11.83 -3.20 -0.37
CA CYS A 198 -11.03 -3.18 -1.59
C CYS A 198 -11.46 -4.30 -2.56
N PRO A 199 -11.60 -4.04 -3.89
CA PRO A 199 -11.28 -2.79 -4.59
C PRO A 199 -12.40 -1.76 -4.50
N ALA A 200 -12.15 -0.64 -3.82
CA ALA A 200 -13.01 0.53 -3.82
C ALA A 200 -12.25 1.74 -4.35
N SER A 201 -12.99 2.68 -4.92
CA SER A 201 -12.48 3.98 -5.36
C SER A 201 -13.30 5.09 -4.70
N VAL A 202 -12.69 6.26 -4.54
CA VAL A 202 -13.38 7.47 -4.05
C VAL A 202 -14.37 8.04 -5.07
N TRP A 203 -14.06 7.90 -6.36
CA TRP A 203 -14.86 8.43 -7.45
C TRP A 203 -14.44 7.78 -8.79
N PRO A 204 -15.33 7.64 -9.78
CA PRO A 204 -14.94 7.18 -11.11
C PRO A 204 -14.14 8.27 -11.85
N LEU A 205 -13.03 7.88 -12.49
CA LEU A 205 -12.12 8.83 -13.15
C LEU A 205 -12.62 9.34 -14.50
N ASP A 206 -13.68 8.74 -15.06
CA ASP A 206 -14.32 9.22 -16.29
C ASP A 206 -15.04 10.56 -16.13
N ALA A 207 -15.36 10.95 -14.90
CA ALA A 207 -15.85 12.27 -14.54
C ALA A 207 -14.84 13.39 -14.89
N PHE A 208 -13.53 13.09 -14.92
CA PHE A 208 -12.45 14.07 -15.07
C PHE A 208 -11.68 13.86 -16.39
N PRO A 209 -12.19 14.37 -17.53
CA PRO A 209 -11.55 14.19 -18.84
C PRO A 209 -10.19 14.90 -18.99
N ALA A 210 -9.86 15.88 -18.13
CA ALA A 210 -8.59 16.59 -18.15
C ALA A 210 -7.53 16.00 -17.20
N LEU A 211 -7.80 14.82 -16.60
CA LEU A 211 -6.96 14.23 -15.58
C LEU A 211 -5.59 13.81 -16.14
N GLU A 212 -4.52 14.33 -15.54
CA GLU A 212 -3.14 14.04 -15.91
C GLU A 212 -2.46 13.07 -14.94
N ALA A 213 -2.91 13.03 -13.68
CA ALA A 213 -2.37 12.12 -12.68
C ALA A 213 -3.32 11.79 -11.53
N VAL A 214 -3.02 10.70 -10.85
CA VAL A 214 -3.66 10.26 -9.60
C VAL A 214 -2.59 10.07 -8.52
N VAL A 215 -2.90 10.54 -7.31
CA VAL A 215 -2.13 10.26 -6.11
C VAL A 215 -3.07 9.59 -5.10
N ASP A 216 -2.69 8.42 -4.60
CA ASP A 216 -3.41 7.75 -3.52
C ASP A 216 -2.48 7.58 -2.33
N ILE A 217 -2.78 8.21 -1.19
CA ILE A 217 -1.91 8.10 -0.01
C ILE A 217 -2.10 6.76 0.73
N VAL A 218 -3.08 5.95 0.33
CA VAL A 218 -3.19 4.56 0.76
C VAL A 218 -1.99 3.78 0.20
N TYR A 219 -1.37 2.98 1.06
CA TYR A 219 -0.20 2.16 0.71
C TYR A 219 -0.47 0.65 0.88
N ASN A 220 -1.62 0.28 1.42
CA ASN A 220 -2.03 -1.11 1.58
C ASN A 220 -3.52 -1.24 1.24
N PRO A 221 -3.89 -1.87 0.11
CA PRO A 221 -3.04 -2.65 -0.79
C PRO A 221 -2.10 -1.81 -1.68
N ALA A 222 -1.21 -2.47 -2.42
CA ALA A 222 -0.27 -1.82 -3.35
C ALA A 222 -0.96 -1.00 -4.46
N ARG A 223 -2.11 -1.45 -4.95
CA ARG A 223 -2.96 -0.76 -5.93
C ARG A 223 -4.39 -0.67 -5.42
N THR A 224 -4.89 0.53 -5.18
CA THR A 224 -6.30 0.76 -4.83
C THR A 224 -7.20 0.68 -6.07
N GLY A 225 -8.52 0.64 -5.88
CA GLY A 225 -9.47 0.71 -7.00
C GLY A 225 -9.31 1.98 -7.84
N LEU A 226 -8.91 3.09 -7.21
CA LEU A 226 -8.61 4.34 -7.89
C LEU A 226 -7.38 4.22 -8.81
N MET A 227 -6.30 3.62 -8.30
CA MET A 227 -5.07 3.40 -9.08
C MET A 227 -5.30 2.43 -10.25
N MET A 228 -6.08 1.36 -10.04
CA MET A 228 -6.41 0.41 -11.11
C MET A 228 -7.31 1.01 -12.20
N GLU A 229 -8.17 1.98 -11.87
CA GLU A 229 -8.90 2.76 -12.89
C GLU A 229 -7.96 3.68 -13.66
N ALA A 230 -7.00 4.33 -12.98
CA ALA A 230 -6.00 5.18 -13.64
C ALA A 230 -5.14 4.37 -14.62
N GLU A 231 -4.67 3.20 -14.20
CA GLU A 231 -3.90 2.26 -15.03
C GLU A 231 -4.66 1.85 -16.30
N ARG A 232 -5.94 1.44 -16.16
CA ARG A 232 -6.81 1.10 -17.31
C ARG A 232 -6.98 2.24 -18.30
N ARG A 233 -6.81 3.48 -17.86
CA ARG A 233 -6.93 4.70 -18.68
C ARG A 233 -5.58 5.22 -19.18
N GLY A 234 -4.47 4.59 -18.80
CA GLY A 234 -3.13 5.09 -19.10
C GLY A 234 -2.80 6.40 -18.38
N ILE A 235 -3.46 6.69 -17.25
CA ILE A 235 -3.23 7.87 -16.43
C ILE A 235 -2.16 7.53 -15.39
N PRO A 236 -1.04 8.28 -15.30
CA PRO A 236 -0.03 8.11 -14.26
C PRO A 236 -0.65 8.09 -12.86
N ALA A 237 -0.31 7.08 -12.06
CA ALA A 237 -0.77 6.95 -10.69
C ALA A 237 0.38 6.59 -9.76
N ILE A 238 0.35 7.11 -8.53
CA ILE A 238 1.35 6.79 -7.51
C ILE A 238 0.68 6.55 -6.15
N GLY A 239 1.08 5.47 -5.48
CA GLY A 239 0.55 5.03 -4.18
C GLY A 239 1.35 5.55 -2.98
N GLY A 240 0.82 5.36 -1.77
CA GLY A 240 1.32 6.02 -0.56
C GLY A 240 2.64 5.50 0.01
N LEU A 241 3.20 4.41 -0.51
CA LEU A 241 4.40 3.78 0.05
C LEU A 241 5.62 4.73 0.02
N LEU A 242 5.82 5.45 -1.08
CA LEU A 242 6.90 6.46 -1.17
C LEU A 242 6.74 7.55 -0.12
N MET A 243 5.50 8.04 0.10
CA MET A 243 5.21 9.02 1.15
C MET A 243 5.52 8.45 2.54
N LEU A 244 5.26 7.16 2.79
CA LEU A 244 5.56 6.48 4.06
C LEU A 244 7.07 6.37 4.33
N VAL A 245 7.87 6.07 3.31
CA VAL A 245 9.34 6.01 3.44
C VAL A 245 9.93 7.42 3.55
N ALA A 246 9.46 8.36 2.74
CA ALA A 246 9.94 9.74 2.73
C ALA A 246 9.66 10.47 4.05
N GLN A 247 8.46 10.31 4.63
CA GLN A 247 8.17 10.91 5.94
C GLN A 247 9.03 10.31 7.06
N ALA A 248 9.36 9.01 6.97
CA ALA A 248 10.23 8.33 7.92
C ALA A 248 11.67 8.81 7.78
N ALA A 249 12.15 8.98 6.55
CA ALA A 249 13.45 9.57 6.25
C ALA A 249 13.58 10.96 6.86
N ALA A 250 12.63 11.87 6.61
CA ALA A 250 12.64 13.20 7.22
C ALA A 250 12.60 13.15 8.77
N ALA A 251 11.91 12.18 9.36
CA ALA A 251 11.90 12.00 10.81
C ALA A 251 13.25 11.49 11.33
N VAL A 252 13.91 10.55 10.63
CA VAL A 252 15.30 10.14 10.92
C VAL A 252 16.21 11.36 10.96
N GLU A 253 16.15 12.24 9.95
CA GLU A 253 16.98 13.46 9.95
C GLU A 253 16.71 14.35 11.17
N ARG A 254 15.46 14.38 11.67
CA ARG A 254 15.11 15.19 12.84
C ARG A 254 15.65 14.57 14.12
N TYR A 255 15.66 13.25 14.18
CA TYR A 255 16.15 12.48 15.30
C TYR A 255 17.67 12.52 15.40
N THR A 256 18.36 12.30 14.28
CA THR A 256 19.81 12.02 14.26
C THR A 256 20.64 13.18 13.72
N GLY A 257 20.02 14.11 12.99
CA GLY A 257 20.73 15.13 12.21
C GLY A 257 21.36 14.61 10.91
N GLU A 258 21.26 13.32 10.63
CA GLU A 258 21.81 12.70 9.42
C GLU A 258 20.79 12.77 8.28
N VAL A 259 21.20 13.38 7.16
CA VAL A 259 20.35 13.51 5.97
C VAL A 259 20.24 12.16 5.26
N VAL A 260 19.02 11.77 4.91
CA VAL A 260 18.76 10.55 4.14
C VAL A 260 18.64 10.92 2.66
N SER A 261 19.52 10.38 1.83
CA SER A 261 19.52 10.72 0.40
C SER A 261 18.24 10.24 -0.32
N LEU A 262 17.84 10.96 -1.37
CA LEU A 262 16.72 10.56 -2.22
C LEU A 262 16.92 9.16 -2.83
N GLU A 263 18.16 8.81 -3.19
CA GLU A 263 18.51 7.48 -3.67
C GLU A 263 18.19 6.41 -2.62
N ARG A 264 18.54 6.64 -1.35
CA ARG A 264 18.22 5.71 -0.26
C ARG A 264 16.72 5.58 -0.05
N ILE A 265 15.97 6.69 -0.10
CA ILE A 265 14.51 6.68 0.02
C ILE A 265 13.89 5.82 -1.09
N ARG A 266 14.32 6.02 -2.34
CA ARG A 266 13.83 5.24 -3.49
C ARG A 266 14.20 3.75 -3.37
N ALA A 267 15.44 3.45 -3.00
CA ALA A 267 15.91 2.08 -2.84
C ALA A 267 15.11 1.31 -1.77
N VAL A 268 14.89 1.93 -0.60
CA VAL A 268 14.08 1.32 0.47
C VAL A 268 12.61 1.18 0.06
N THR A 269 12.06 2.17 -0.64
CA THR A 269 10.69 2.10 -1.19
C THR A 269 10.53 0.91 -2.13
N ALA A 270 11.42 0.77 -3.11
CA ALA A 270 11.37 -0.32 -4.08
C ALA A 270 11.59 -1.70 -3.43
N ALA A 271 12.51 -1.80 -2.47
CA ALA A 271 12.76 -3.04 -1.75
C ALA A 271 11.55 -3.49 -0.93
N LEU A 272 10.85 -2.56 -0.27
CA LEU A 272 9.63 -2.85 0.49
C LEU A 272 8.48 -3.24 -0.43
N ASP A 273 8.29 -2.50 -1.53
CA ASP A 273 7.26 -2.81 -2.52
C ASP A 273 7.43 -4.24 -3.05
N ALA A 274 8.64 -4.56 -3.52
CA ALA A 274 8.96 -5.89 -4.01
C ALA A 274 8.78 -6.97 -2.93
N ALA A 275 9.16 -6.71 -1.68
CA ALA A 275 9.06 -7.67 -0.58
C ALA A 275 7.61 -7.98 -0.18
N GLU A 276 6.74 -6.97 -0.20
CA GLU A 276 5.35 -7.05 0.26
C GLU A 276 4.37 -7.42 -0.86
N GLU A 277 4.67 -7.14 -2.12
CA GLU A 277 3.84 -7.54 -3.26
C GLU A 277 3.77 -9.08 -3.35
N ASN A 278 2.57 -9.61 -3.57
CA ASN A 278 2.38 -11.02 -3.85
C ASN A 278 2.84 -11.35 -5.27
N ILE A 279 3.12 -12.63 -5.52
CA ILE A 279 3.31 -13.15 -6.87
C ILE A 279 2.21 -14.15 -7.14
N ALA A 280 1.31 -13.85 -8.07
CA ALA A 280 0.20 -14.71 -8.43
C ALA A 280 0.50 -15.47 -9.73
N LEU A 281 0.55 -16.79 -9.66
CA LEU A 281 0.75 -17.67 -10.82
C LEU A 281 -0.60 -18.04 -11.43
N ILE A 282 -0.82 -17.63 -12.68
CA ILE A 282 -1.98 -17.96 -13.50
C ILE A 282 -1.57 -18.81 -14.71
N GLY A 283 -2.55 -19.31 -15.46
CA GLY A 283 -2.32 -20.14 -16.65
C GLY A 283 -3.19 -21.40 -16.67
N MET A 284 -3.13 -22.13 -17.79
CA MET A 284 -4.02 -23.26 -18.07
C MET A 284 -3.99 -24.34 -16.96
N PRO A 285 -5.12 -25.03 -16.70
CA PRO A 285 -5.12 -26.23 -15.86
C PRO A 285 -4.04 -27.21 -16.36
N GLY A 286 -3.17 -27.68 -15.46
CA GLY A 286 -2.08 -28.59 -15.81
C GLY A 286 -0.73 -27.93 -16.12
N ALA A 287 -0.67 -26.59 -16.16
CA ALA A 287 0.58 -25.84 -16.44
C ALA A 287 1.67 -26.00 -15.36
N GLY A 288 1.33 -26.51 -14.16
CA GLY A 288 2.30 -26.75 -13.09
C GLY A 288 2.41 -25.65 -12.04
N LYS A 289 1.48 -24.68 -12.02
CA LYS A 289 1.40 -23.54 -11.07
C LYS A 289 1.77 -23.91 -9.64
N THR A 290 1.13 -24.91 -9.03
CA THR A 290 1.42 -25.37 -7.66
C THR A 290 2.88 -25.74 -7.45
N ARG A 291 3.48 -26.51 -8.37
CA ARG A 291 4.86 -26.98 -8.24
C ARG A 291 5.87 -25.87 -8.49
N VAL A 292 5.61 -25.03 -9.50
CA VAL A 292 6.43 -23.85 -9.80
C VAL A 292 6.35 -22.85 -8.65
N GLY A 293 5.16 -22.63 -8.09
CA GLY A 293 4.92 -21.74 -6.95
C GLY A 293 5.65 -22.19 -5.70
N ALA A 294 5.67 -23.49 -5.39
CA ALA A 294 6.43 -24.03 -4.27
C ALA A 294 7.94 -23.81 -4.42
N GLU A 295 8.51 -24.04 -5.61
CA GLU A 295 9.93 -23.76 -5.88
C GLU A 295 10.23 -22.26 -5.84
N LEU A 296 9.37 -21.42 -6.42
CA LEU A 296 9.54 -19.97 -6.41
C LEU A 296 9.50 -19.42 -4.98
N ALA A 297 8.55 -19.89 -4.17
CA ALA A 297 8.46 -19.55 -2.76
C ALA A 297 9.74 -19.90 -1.99
N ARG A 298 10.31 -21.09 -2.25
CA ARG A 298 11.59 -21.51 -1.67
C ARG A 298 12.76 -20.63 -2.13
N LEU A 299 12.80 -20.24 -3.42
CA LEU A 299 13.84 -19.36 -3.96
C LEU A 299 13.78 -17.96 -3.35
N LEU A 300 12.57 -17.45 -3.07
CA LEU A 300 12.34 -16.11 -2.54
C LEU A 300 12.28 -16.05 -1.01
N GLY A 301 12.25 -17.20 -0.32
CA GLY A 301 12.03 -17.26 1.12
C GLY A 301 10.62 -16.80 1.55
N ARG A 302 9.61 -16.99 0.69
CA ARG A 302 8.23 -16.57 0.90
C ARG A 302 7.30 -17.75 1.22
N PRO A 303 6.16 -17.53 1.90
CA PRO A 303 5.13 -18.55 2.01
C PRO A 303 4.48 -18.84 0.65
N HIS A 304 4.27 -20.13 0.36
CA HIS A 304 3.46 -20.57 -0.79
C HIS A 304 2.03 -20.86 -0.34
N VAL A 305 1.07 -20.41 -1.14
CA VAL A 305 -0.36 -20.72 -0.94
C VAL A 305 -0.95 -21.20 -2.25
N ASP A 306 -1.57 -22.38 -2.24
CA ASP A 306 -2.35 -22.90 -3.36
C ASP A 306 -3.84 -22.67 -3.07
N ILE A 307 -4.54 -21.96 -3.97
CA ILE A 307 -5.94 -21.61 -3.81
C ILE A 307 -6.85 -22.84 -3.80
N ASP A 308 -6.55 -23.86 -4.62
CA ASP A 308 -7.36 -25.08 -4.66
C ASP A 308 -7.23 -25.82 -3.31
N ALA A 309 -6.02 -25.90 -2.74
CA ALA A 309 -5.78 -26.54 -1.44
C ALA A 309 -6.42 -25.77 -0.27
N GLU A 310 -6.35 -24.43 -0.31
CA GLU A 310 -7.02 -23.56 0.66
C GLU A 310 -8.54 -23.69 0.62
N LEU A 311 -9.10 -23.83 -0.58
CA LEU A 311 -10.51 -24.06 -0.80
C LEU A 311 -10.95 -25.43 -0.27
N GLU A 312 -10.23 -26.51 -0.59
CA GLU A 312 -10.54 -27.85 -0.06
C GLU A 312 -10.53 -27.88 1.48
N ARG A 313 -9.58 -27.19 2.10
CA ARG A 313 -9.51 -27.04 3.54
C ARG A 313 -10.72 -26.28 4.10
N ALA A 314 -11.16 -25.22 3.42
CA ALA A 314 -12.32 -24.45 3.85
C ALA A 314 -13.64 -25.22 3.66
N LEU A 315 -13.76 -26.02 2.60
CA LEU A 315 -14.94 -26.81 2.28
C LEU A 315 -15.02 -28.14 3.04
N GLY A 316 -13.88 -28.68 3.49
CA GLY A 316 -13.79 -29.99 4.12
C GLY A 316 -13.98 -31.16 3.14
N THR A 317 -13.91 -30.91 1.83
CA THR A 317 -14.06 -31.90 0.75
C THR A 317 -13.18 -31.52 -0.44
N SER A 318 -12.99 -32.43 -1.40
CA SER A 318 -12.22 -32.13 -2.60
C SER A 318 -12.96 -31.17 -3.54
N CYS A 319 -12.21 -30.40 -4.34
CA CYS A 319 -12.82 -29.51 -5.34
C CYS A 319 -13.70 -30.29 -6.33
N ALA A 320 -13.29 -31.50 -6.71
CA ALA A 320 -14.02 -32.34 -7.65
C ALA A 320 -15.36 -32.84 -7.08
N ASP A 321 -15.36 -33.26 -5.82
CA ASP A 321 -16.57 -33.72 -5.12
C ASP A 321 -17.53 -32.57 -4.89
N TYR A 322 -17.02 -31.39 -4.51
CA TYR A 322 -17.84 -30.20 -4.33
C TYR A 322 -18.53 -29.76 -5.64
N ILE A 323 -17.80 -29.71 -6.76
CA ILE A 323 -18.38 -29.39 -8.07
C ILE A 323 -19.46 -30.42 -8.45
N THR A 324 -19.24 -31.70 -8.15
CA THR A 324 -20.21 -32.77 -8.46
C THR A 324 -21.49 -32.61 -7.63
N ALA A 325 -21.36 -32.24 -6.35
CA ALA A 325 -22.49 -32.10 -5.43
C ALA A 325 -23.26 -30.78 -5.60
N HIS A 326 -22.56 -29.67 -5.86
CA HIS A 326 -23.12 -28.31 -5.79
C HIS A 326 -23.06 -27.53 -7.11
N GLY A 327 -22.38 -28.06 -8.13
CA GLY A 327 -22.20 -27.41 -9.42
C GLY A 327 -21.00 -26.46 -9.49
N GLU A 328 -20.60 -26.11 -10.72
CA GLU A 328 -19.44 -25.26 -10.97
C GLU A 328 -19.64 -23.81 -10.49
N ASP A 329 -20.85 -23.25 -10.62
CA ASP A 329 -21.11 -21.86 -10.21
C ASP A 329 -20.96 -21.66 -8.71
N ALA A 330 -21.47 -22.58 -7.89
CA ALA A 330 -21.29 -22.57 -6.44
C ALA A 330 -19.81 -22.69 -6.08
N PHE A 331 -19.09 -23.60 -6.73
CA PHE A 331 -17.64 -23.74 -6.57
C PHE A 331 -16.89 -22.43 -6.86
N ARG A 332 -17.24 -21.73 -7.95
CA ARG A 332 -16.58 -20.47 -8.33
C ARG A 332 -16.84 -19.33 -7.35
N ILE A 333 -17.99 -19.31 -6.68
CA ILE A 333 -18.30 -18.33 -5.63
C ILE A 333 -17.36 -18.55 -4.44
N GLU A 334 -17.23 -19.79 -3.98
CA GLU A 334 -16.34 -20.15 -2.87
C GLU A 334 -14.85 -19.94 -3.22
N GLU A 335 -14.44 -20.31 -4.44
CA GLU A 335 -13.08 -20.07 -4.95
C GLU A 335 -12.74 -18.57 -4.95
N THR A 336 -13.67 -17.72 -5.38
CA THR A 336 -13.53 -16.25 -5.37
C THR A 336 -13.39 -15.72 -3.94
N ALA A 337 -14.20 -16.23 -3.00
CA ALA A 337 -14.14 -15.81 -1.60
C ALA A 337 -12.81 -16.20 -0.93
N VAL A 338 -12.29 -17.40 -1.21
CA VAL A 338 -10.96 -17.84 -0.75
C VAL A 338 -9.86 -16.99 -1.37
N LEU A 339 -9.92 -16.76 -2.68
CA LEU A 339 -8.97 -15.92 -3.40
C LEU A 339 -8.86 -14.53 -2.78
N GLY A 340 -9.99 -13.86 -2.52
CA GLY A 340 -10.01 -12.53 -1.91
C GLY A 340 -9.33 -12.50 -0.54
N ARG A 341 -9.56 -13.51 0.32
CA ARG A 341 -8.89 -13.60 1.63
C ARG A 341 -7.40 -13.85 1.52
N VAL A 342 -6.96 -14.67 0.57
CA VAL A 342 -5.55 -15.00 0.36
C VAL A 342 -4.80 -13.83 -0.27
N ALA A 343 -5.36 -13.23 -1.33
CA ALA A 343 -4.77 -12.11 -2.05
C ALA A 343 -4.67 -10.83 -1.21
N ALA A 344 -5.51 -10.71 -0.16
CA ALA A 344 -5.44 -9.61 0.80
C ALA A 344 -4.23 -9.64 1.74
N ARG A 345 -3.50 -10.75 1.79
CA ARG A 345 -2.23 -10.87 2.53
C ARG A 345 -1.09 -10.33 1.66
N SER A 346 0.09 -10.15 2.26
CA SER A 346 1.29 -9.67 1.59
C SER A 346 2.39 -10.73 1.58
N ALA A 347 3.39 -10.55 0.71
CA ALA A 347 4.59 -11.35 0.59
C ALA A 347 4.36 -12.84 0.28
N LEU A 348 3.27 -13.20 -0.42
CA LEU A 348 2.96 -14.58 -0.79
C LEU A 348 3.39 -14.92 -2.21
N VAL A 349 3.67 -16.20 -2.44
CA VAL A 349 3.55 -16.81 -3.78
C VAL A 349 2.23 -17.56 -3.84
N ILE A 350 1.33 -17.14 -4.71
CA ILE A 350 -0.04 -17.65 -4.84
C ILE A 350 -0.14 -18.50 -6.10
N SER A 351 -0.54 -19.76 -5.98
CA SER A 351 -0.91 -20.59 -7.13
C SER A 351 -2.42 -20.57 -7.30
N CYS A 352 -2.89 -19.90 -8.36
CA CYS A 352 -4.31 -19.77 -8.61
C CYS A 352 -4.90 -21.03 -9.25
N GLY A 353 -6.19 -21.27 -8.99
CA GLY A 353 -6.97 -22.29 -9.68
C GLY A 353 -7.02 -22.03 -11.19
N GLY A 354 -7.13 -23.10 -11.98
CA GLY A 354 -7.19 -23.01 -13.45
C GLY A 354 -8.44 -22.31 -13.99
N GLY A 355 -9.39 -21.91 -13.15
CA GLY A 355 -10.55 -21.12 -13.54
C GLY A 355 -10.59 -19.72 -12.93
N VAL A 356 -9.49 -19.23 -12.34
CA VAL A 356 -9.43 -17.90 -11.73
C VAL A 356 -9.88 -16.78 -12.68
N VAL A 357 -9.55 -16.89 -13.97
CA VAL A 357 -9.95 -15.95 -15.03
C VAL A 357 -11.40 -16.06 -15.49
N ALA A 358 -12.15 -17.07 -15.04
CA ALA A 358 -13.54 -17.27 -15.44
C ALA A 358 -14.51 -16.26 -14.79
N ARG A 359 -14.05 -15.55 -13.77
CA ARG A 359 -14.80 -14.56 -12.97
C ARG A 359 -14.08 -13.22 -13.08
N PRO A 360 -14.60 -12.24 -13.83
CA PRO A 360 -13.93 -10.94 -14.02
C PRO A 360 -13.57 -10.23 -12.71
N GLU A 361 -14.37 -10.42 -11.67
CA GLU A 361 -14.15 -9.83 -10.33
C GLU A 361 -12.82 -10.26 -9.69
N ASN A 362 -12.30 -11.45 -10.04
CA ASN A 362 -11.04 -11.97 -9.49
C ASN A 362 -9.82 -11.17 -9.92
N TYR A 363 -9.88 -10.47 -11.06
CA TYR A 363 -8.76 -9.65 -11.52
C TYR A 363 -8.43 -8.58 -10.49
N GLY A 364 -9.44 -7.81 -10.07
CA GLY A 364 -9.24 -6.75 -9.08
C GLY A 364 -8.73 -7.31 -7.76
N LEU A 365 -9.22 -8.48 -7.31
CA LEU A 365 -8.76 -9.11 -6.05
C LEU A 365 -7.26 -9.47 -6.09
N LEU A 366 -6.76 -9.93 -7.24
CA LEU A 366 -5.35 -10.24 -7.42
C LEU A 366 -4.51 -8.98 -7.64
N HIS A 367 -4.91 -8.16 -8.62
CA HIS A 367 -4.14 -7.02 -9.12
C HIS A 367 -3.93 -5.92 -8.07
N GLN A 368 -4.78 -5.87 -7.04
CA GLN A 368 -4.60 -4.97 -5.89
C GLN A 368 -3.22 -5.15 -5.22
N ASN A 369 -2.73 -6.38 -5.11
CA ASN A 369 -1.56 -6.66 -4.27
C ASN A 369 -0.65 -7.73 -4.85
N ALA A 370 -0.81 -8.06 -6.13
CA ALA A 370 -0.01 -9.09 -6.77
C ALA A 370 0.52 -8.65 -8.13
N ARG A 371 1.76 -9.06 -8.39
CA ARG A 371 2.25 -9.23 -9.75
C ARG A 371 1.73 -10.55 -10.31
N ILE A 372 1.02 -10.48 -11.42
CA ILE A 372 0.36 -11.62 -12.04
C ILE A 372 1.26 -12.19 -13.14
N VAL A 373 1.74 -13.43 -12.94
CA VAL A 373 2.61 -14.13 -13.89
C VAL A 373 1.85 -15.28 -14.53
N MET A 374 1.72 -15.24 -15.85
CA MET A 374 1.17 -16.36 -16.62
C MET A 374 2.27 -17.39 -16.91
N LEU A 375 2.04 -18.62 -16.49
CA LEU A 375 2.81 -19.77 -16.96
C LEU A 375 2.24 -20.23 -18.29
N ASP A 376 2.98 -19.98 -19.37
CA ASP A 376 2.65 -20.44 -20.70
C ASP A 376 3.22 -21.84 -20.92
N ARG A 377 2.33 -22.82 -21.06
CA ARG A 377 2.70 -24.21 -21.30
C ARG A 377 1.96 -24.72 -22.54
N PRO A 378 2.66 -25.37 -23.49
CA PRO A 378 2.02 -25.99 -24.64
C PRO A 378 0.87 -26.91 -24.24
N LEU A 379 -0.24 -26.86 -24.99
CA LEU A 379 -1.48 -27.56 -24.62
C LEU A 379 -1.34 -29.09 -24.59
N ASP A 380 -0.46 -29.62 -25.44
CA ASP A 380 -0.10 -31.03 -25.54
C ASP A 380 0.75 -31.53 -24.36
N GLU A 381 1.34 -30.62 -23.58
CA GLU A 381 2.10 -30.94 -22.37
C GLU A 381 1.31 -30.77 -21.05
N LEU A 382 0.03 -30.39 -21.13
CA LEU A 382 -0.77 -30.15 -19.93
C LEU A 382 -1.21 -31.46 -19.25
N SER A 383 -1.03 -31.52 -17.94
CA SER A 383 -1.52 -32.66 -17.14
C SER A 383 -3.04 -32.65 -16.99
N SER A 384 -3.69 -33.77 -17.34
CA SER A 384 -5.15 -33.99 -17.27
C SER A 384 -5.63 -34.67 -15.97
N LYS A 385 -4.72 -35.03 -15.06
CA LYS A 385 -5.05 -35.79 -13.83
C LYS A 385 -5.85 -34.93 -12.84
N GLY A 386 -7.02 -35.42 -12.40
CA GLY A 386 -7.84 -34.79 -11.36
C GLY A 386 -8.54 -33.49 -11.77
N ARG A 387 -8.87 -33.32 -13.06
CA ARG A 387 -9.42 -32.07 -13.62
C ARG A 387 -10.78 -32.28 -14.30
N PRO A 388 -11.90 -32.27 -13.54
CA PRO A 388 -13.22 -32.63 -14.06
C PRO A 388 -13.70 -31.70 -15.18
N VAL A 389 -13.45 -30.38 -15.08
CA VAL A 389 -13.84 -29.41 -16.12
C VAL A 389 -13.06 -29.63 -17.42
N THR A 390 -11.75 -29.91 -17.33
CA THR A 390 -10.93 -30.22 -18.50
C THR A 390 -11.36 -31.52 -19.17
N GLN A 391 -11.78 -32.52 -18.40
CA GLN A 391 -12.27 -33.79 -18.91
C GLN A 391 -13.65 -33.66 -19.58
N ARG A 392 -14.52 -32.79 -19.06
CA ARG A 392 -15.85 -32.52 -19.61
C ARG A 392 -15.81 -31.68 -20.89
N ASP A 393 -15.08 -30.56 -20.87
CA ASP A 393 -15.17 -29.54 -21.93
C ASP A 393 -14.05 -29.66 -22.98
N GLY A 394 -13.01 -30.45 -22.69
CA GLY A 394 -11.83 -30.58 -23.53
C GLY A 394 -10.85 -29.41 -23.37
N ILE A 395 -9.55 -29.71 -23.45
CA ILE A 395 -8.50 -28.71 -23.21
C ILE A 395 -8.46 -27.60 -24.28
N ALA A 396 -8.79 -27.93 -25.53
CA ALA A 396 -8.76 -26.99 -26.65
C ALA A 396 -9.84 -25.89 -26.51
N ALA A 397 -11.09 -26.27 -26.23
CA ALA A 397 -12.19 -25.33 -26.03
C ALA A 397 -11.97 -24.44 -24.79
N LEU A 398 -11.37 -25.00 -23.73
CA LEU A 398 -10.96 -24.22 -22.57
C LEU A 398 -9.85 -23.21 -22.91
N ALA A 399 -8.88 -23.62 -23.71
CA ALA A 399 -7.77 -22.76 -24.13
C ALA A 399 -8.27 -21.57 -24.96
N GLU A 400 -9.15 -21.81 -25.93
CA GLU A 400 -9.77 -20.77 -26.75
C GLU A 400 -10.45 -19.69 -25.90
N ARG A 401 -11.17 -20.10 -24.85
CA ARG A 401 -11.87 -19.20 -23.93
C ARG A 401 -10.95 -18.49 -22.94
N ARG A 402 -9.92 -19.17 -22.40
CA ARG A 402 -9.16 -18.69 -21.22
C ARG A 402 -7.81 -18.09 -21.56
N LEU A 403 -7.12 -18.51 -22.63
CA LEU A 403 -5.82 -17.96 -22.99
C LEU A 403 -5.83 -16.44 -23.24
N PRO A 404 -6.83 -15.86 -23.93
CA PRO A 404 -6.90 -14.40 -24.08
C PRO A 404 -7.01 -13.68 -22.74
N LEU A 405 -7.77 -14.24 -21.79
CA LEU A 405 -7.95 -13.68 -20.46
C LEU A 405 -6.67 -13.78 -19.62
N TYR A 406 -5.98 -14.92 -19.66
CA TYR A 406 -4.70 -15.05 -18.97
C TYR A 406 -3.67 -14.03 -19.46
N ARG A 407 -3.57 -13.84 -20.79
CA ARG A 407 -2.67 -12.85 -21.37
C ARG A 407 -3.05 -11.42 -21.01
N ALA A 408 -4.35 -11.12 -20.98
CA ALA A 408 -4.84 -9.80 -20.60
C ALA A 408 -4.60 -9.47 -19.12
N TRP A 409 -4.54 -10.47 -18.24
CA TRP A 409 -4.30 -10.28 -16.80
C TRP A 409 -2.82 -10.35 -16.42
N ALA A 410 -1.96 -10.85 -17.30
CA ALA A 410 -0.57 -11.09 -16.98
C ALA A 410 0.28 -9.83 -17.10
N ASP A 411 0.98 -9.48 -16.02
CA ASP A 411 2.07 -8.50 -16.05
C ASP A 411 3.32 -9.09 -16.72
N ALA A 412 3.49 -10.42 -16.62
CA ALA A 412 4.57 -11.16 -17.27
C ALA A 412 4.08 -12.54 -17.78
N VAL A 413 4.59 -12.95 -18.95
CA VAL A 413 4.33 -14.28 -19.52
C VAL A 413 5.64 -15.06 -19.54
N VAL A 414 5.66 -16.22 -18.89
CA VAL A 414 6.85 -17.07 -18.76
C VAL A 414 6.57 -18.43 -19.36
N ALA A 415 7.38 -18.80 -20.36
CA ALA A 415 7.35 -20.12 -20.95
C ALA A 415 7.79 -21.19 -19.93
N SER A 416 7.05 -22.29 -19.86
CA SER A 416 7.39 -23.41 -18.99
C SER A 416 8.69 -24.07 -19.45
N CYS A 417 9.59 -24.34 -18.51
CA CYS A 417 10.85 -25.04 -18.75
C CYS A 417 10.73 -26.53 -18.44
N ALA A 418 11.79 -27.29 -18.72
CA ALA A 418 11.86 -28.74 -18.50
C ALA A 418 11.56 -29.17 -17.04
N THR A 419 11.80 -28.29 -16.06
CA THR A 419 11.52 -28.56 -14.65
C THR A 419 10.78 -27.41 -13.97
N PRO A 420 10.01 -27.69 -12.89
CA PRO A 420 9.40 -26.62 -12.09
C PRO A 420 10.42 -25.64 -11.51
N ALA A 421 11.59 -26.13 -11.08
CA ALA A 421 12.65 -25.28 -10.54
C ALA A 421 13.25 -24.34 -11.60
N ALA A 422 13.47 -24.82 -12.82
CA ALA A 422 13.93 -23.98 -13.93
C ALA A 422 12.87 -22.93 -14.31
N THR A 423 11.60 -23.34 -14.33
CA THR A 423 10.50 -22.40 -14.60
C THR A 423 10.40 -21.34 -13.50
N ALA A 424 10.51 -21.73 -12.23
CA ALA A 424 10.51 -20.80 -11.10
C ALA A 424 11.68 -19.81 -11.17
N GLN A 425 12.85 -20.27 -11.61
CA GLN A 425 14.00 -19.41 -11.88
C GLN A 425 13.69 -18.38 -12.98
N SER A 426 13.10 -18.80 -14.10
CA SER A 426 12.67 -17.88 -15.16
C SER A 426 11.60 -16.88 -14.69
N VAL A 427 10.68 -17.30 -13.81
CA VAL A 427 9.72 -16.37 -13.19
C VAL A 427 10.45 -15.33 -12.33
N ARG A 428 11.39 -15.74 -11.49
CA ARG A 428 12.18 -14.80 -10.67
C ARG A 428 12.93 -13.77 -11.53
N ASP A 429 13.51 -14.24 -12.64
CA ASP A 429 14.29 -13.38 -13.52
C ASP A 429 13.37 -12.39 -14.25
N ALA A 430 12.21 -12.84 -14.75
CA ALA A 430 11.20 -11.97 -15.34
C ALA A 430 10.64 -10.91 -14.37
N LEU A 431 10.58 -11.21 -13.07
CA LEU A 431 10.17 -10.25 -12.04
C LEU A 431 11.24 -9.20 -11.71
N SER A 432 12.51 -9.44 -12.08
CA SER A 432 13.61 -8.51 -11.83
C SER A 432 13.79 -7.48 -12.96
N ASP A 433 13.22 -7.78 -14.13
CA ASP A 433 13.30 -6.97 -15.36
C ASP A 433 12.15 -5.95 -15.50
N ILE A 434 11.19 -5.96 -14.58
CA ILE A 434 9.97 -5.14 -14.55
C ILE A 434 9.97 -4.29 -13.28
#